data_AF-A0A351DQL3-F1
#
_entry.id   AF-A0A351DQL3-F1
#
_cell.length_a   1.000
_cell.length_b   1.000
_cell.length_c   1.000
_cell.angle_alpha   90.00
_cell.angle_beta   90.00
_cell.angle_gamma   90.00
#
_symmetry.space_group_name_H-M   'P 1'
#
loop_
_entity.id
_entity.type
_entity.pdbx_description
1 polymer ?
#
loop_
_entity_poly.entity_id
_entity_poly.type
_entity_poly.pdbx_seq_one_letter_code
_entity_poly.pdbx_strand_id
1 'polypeptide(L)'
;MLSYSNYDVVVLGGGAAGLFCAFTAARRGRRVVVLDSSNKVGKKILMSGGGRCNFTNLDIQPENYLSANPHFMKSALRSYTQWDFIELVEKHGIAYHEKTLGQLFCNDSSKQILKMLLSECDDSGVLIKTQCEVQSVKAADHRFTVRTSQDRFFAESLVIATGGLSIPTMGSSGFGYEIAEQFGL
;
A
#
# COMPACT_ATOMS: atom_id res chain seq x y z
N MET A 1 -18.35 -22.74 8.81
CA MET A 1 -17.15 -23.46 8.32
C MET A 1 -16.19 -22.40 7.82
N LEU A 2 -15.02 -22.20 8.45
CA LEU A 2 -14.06 -21.20 7.98
C LEU A 2 -13.47 -21.68 6.65
N SER A 3 -13.67 -20.93 5.57
CA SER A 3 -13.07 -21.23 4.27
C SER A 3 -11.57 -20.92 4.33
N TYR A 4 -10.73 -21.88 3.96
CA TYR A 4 -9.29 -21.67 3.89
C TYR A 4 -8.91 -21.17 2.50
N SER A 5 -8.20 -20.03 2.45
CA SER A 5 -7.71 -19.48 1.19
C SER A 5 -6.19 -19.39 1.22
N ASN A 6 -5.53 -20.12 0.32
CA ASN A 6 -4.08 -20.05 0.08
C ASN A 6 -3.76 -18.92 -0.89
N TYR A 7 -2.76 -18.11 -0.54
CA TYR A 7 -2.18 -17.04 -1.34
C TYR A 7 -0.67 -17.18 -1.39
N ASP A 8 -0.04 -16.57 -2.37
CA ASP A 8 1.42 -16.42 -2.38
C ASP A 8 1.82 -15.26 -1.48
N VAL A 9 1.06 -14.15 -1.56
CA VAL A 9 1.31 -12.91 -0.82
C VAL A 9 0.03 -12.44 -0.13
N VAL A 10 0.11 -12.17 1.17
CA VAL A 10 -0.89 -11.39 1.91
C VAL A 10 -0.32 -10.01 2.23
N VAL A 11 -1.06 -8.96 1.91
CA VAL A 11 -0.71 -7.57 2.21
C VAL A 11 -1.67 -7.01 3.27
N LEU A 12 -1.14 -6.51 4.37
CA LEU A 12 -1.93 -5.90 5.45
C LEU A 12 -1.96 -4.38 5.26
N GLY A 13 -3.13 -3.83 4.96
CA GLY A 13 -3.38 -2.41 4.72
C GLY A 13 -3.56 -2.08 3.23
N GLY A 14 -4.71 -1.50 2.88
CA GLY A 14 -5.06 -1.00 1.55
C GLY A 14 -4.72 0.48 1.37
N GLY A 15 -3.55 0.90 1.85
CA GLY A 15 -3.02 2.24 1.60
C GLY A 15 -2.28 2.35 0.26
N ALA A 16 -1.60 3.47 0.02
CA ALA A 16 -0.79 3.67 -1.19
C ALA A 16 0.26 2.54 -1.36
N ALA A 17 1.07 2.29 -0.33
CA ALA A 17 2.10 1.24 -0.38
C ALA A 17 1.49 -0.16 -0.56
N GLY A 18 0.38 -0.45 0.13
CA GLY A 18 -0.23 -1.77 0.08
C GLY A 18 -0.87 -2.12 -1.26
N LEU A 19 -1.67 -1.19 -1.83
CA LEU A 19 -2.25 -1.36 -3.16
C LEU A 19 -1.15 -1.45 -4.23
N PHE A 20 -0.13 -0.59 -4.14
CA PHE A 20 0.97 -0.58 -5.09
C PHE A 20 1.78 -1.88 -5.05
N CYS A 21 2.12 -2.35 -3.86
CA CYS A 21 2.80 -3.63 -3.65
C CYS A 21 1.96 -4.78 -4.23
N ALA A 22 0.65 -4.77 -3.99
CA ALA A 22 -0.22 -5.87 -4.37
C ALA A 22 -0.30 -6.07 -5.88
N PHE A 23 -0.59 -5.03 -6.67
CA PHE A 23 -0.62 -5.18 -8.12
C PHE A 23 0.77 -5.48 -8.69
N THR A 24 1.84 -4.92 -8.10
CA THR A 24 3.21 -5.20 -8.54
C THR A 24 3.57 -6.68 -8.37
N ALA A 25 3.20 -7.28 -7.24
CA ALA A 25 3.38 -8.71 -7.01
C ALA A 25 2.48 -9.55 -7.93
N ALA A 26 1.22 -9.16 -8.12
CA ALA A 26 0.28 -9.91 -8.95
C ALA A 26 0.67 -9.90 -10.44
N ARG A 27 1.16 -8.78 -10.97
CA ARG A 27 1.74 -8.70 -12.33
C ARG A 27 2.91 -9.66 -12.57
N ARG A 28 3.56 -10.13 -11.50
CA ARG A 28 4.62 -11.16 -11.55
C ARG A 28 4.07 -12.59 -11.46
N GLY A 29 2.76 -12.77 -11.64
CA GLY A 29 2.08 -14.06 -11.60
C GLY A 29 1.78 -14.57 -10.19
N ARG A 30 1.81 -13.70 -9.16
CA ARG A 30 1.51 -14.10 -7.78
C ARG A 30 0.04 -13.95 -7.45
N ARG A 31 -0.51 -14.89 -6.69
CA ARG A 31 -1.85 -14.78 -6.11
C ARG A 31 -1.80 -13.92 -4.86
N VAL A 32 -2.40 -12.73 -4.91
CA VAL A 32 -2.30 -11.72 -3.85
C VAL A 32 -3.66 -11.39 -3.24
N VAL A 33 -3.68 -11.17 -1.92
CA VAL A 33 -4.82 -10.56 -1.22
C VAL A 33 -4.37 -9.36 -0.38
N VAL A 34 -5.14 -8.27 -0.45
CA VAL A 34 -5.03 -7.10 0.42
C VAL A 34 -6.13 -7.16 1.49
N LEU A 35 -5.74 -7.03 2.76
CA LEU A 35 -6.65 -7.04 3.91
C LEU A 35 -6.65 -5.65 4.56
N ASP A 36 -7.82 -5.01 4.67
CA ASP A 36 -7.98 -3.69 5.28
C ASP A 36 -9.15 -3.69 6.26
N SER A 37 -8.95 -3.11 7.44
CA SER A 37 -9.98 -3.01 8.49
C SER A 37 -11.04 -1.93 8.19
N SER A 38 -10.72 -0.94 7.37
CA SER A 38 -11.65 0.10 6.94
C SER A 38 -12.70 -0.44 5.98
N ASN A 39 -13.85 0.26 5.94
CA ASN A 39 -14.90 0.03 4.95
C ASN A 39 -14.51 0.38 3.50
N LYS A 40 -13.45 1.17 3.31
CA LYS A 40 -12.88 1.54 2.00
C LYS A 40 -11.37 1.69 2.12
N VAL A 41 -10.66 1.22 1.12
CA VAL A 41 -9.21 1.40 0.97
C VAL A 41 -8.86 2.82 0.51
N GLY A 42 -7.58 3.21 0.63
CA GLY A 42 -7.06 4.45 0.07
C GLY A 42 -7.55 5.75 0.71
N LYS A 43 -8.14 5.72 1.91
CA LYS A 43 -8.68 6.92 2.58
C LYS A 43 -7.65 8.06 2.69
N LYS A 44 -6.40 7.76 3.03
CA LYS A 44 -5.32 8.76 3.11
C LYS A 44 -4.92 9.33 1.74
N ILE A 45 -5.02 8.55 0.66
CA ILE A 45 -4.81 9.05 -0.70
C ILE A 45 -5.88 10.11 -0.99
N LEU A 46 -7.14 9.83 -0.67
CA LEU A 46 -8.27 10.71 -0.98
C LEU A 46 -8.16 12.09 -0.35
N MET A 47 -7.58 12.21 0.83
CA MET A 47 -7.43 13.50 1.50
C MET A 47 -6.10 14.21 1.25
N SER A 48 -5.10 13.50 0.73
CA SER A 48 -3.79 14.08 0.48
C SER A 48 -3.90 15.28 -0.48
N GLY A 49 -3.06 16.29 -0.26
CA GLY A 49 -3.01 17.48 -1.10
C GLY A 49 -4.35 18.25 -1.20
N GLY A 50 -5.15 18.25 -0.13
CA GLY A 50 -6.45 18.94 -0.13
C GLY A 50 -7.48 18.31 -1.07
N GLY A 51 -7.39 16.99 -1.29
CA GLY A 51 -8.29 16.27 -2.20
C GLY A 51 -7.82 16.21 -3.66
N ARG A 52 -6.64 16.76 -3.97
CA ARG A 52 -6.02 16.69 -5.31
C ARG A 52 -4.85 15.72 -5.41
N CYS A 53 -4.44 15.12 -4.29
CA CYS A 53 -3.29 14.22 -4.19
C CYS A 53 -1.98 14.83 -4.68
N ASN A 54 -1.14 15.27 -3.75
CA ASN A 54 0.27 15.53 -4.03
C ASN A 54 0.97 14.19 -4.18
N PHE A 55 0.98 13.62 -5.39
CA PHE A 55 1.27 12.20 -5.59
C PHE A 55 2.77 11.90 -5.72
N THR A 56 3.58 12.90 -6.07
CA THR A 56 5.05 12.79 -6.12
C THR A 56 5.68 14.20 -6.16
N ASN A 57 7.02 14.26 -6.20
CA ASN A 57 7.78 15.48 -6.42
C ASN A 57 8.77 15.28 -7.59
N LEU A 58 9.09 16.34 -8.35
CA LEU A 58 10.12 16.32 -9.39
C LEU A 58 11.54 16.14 -8.80
N ASP A 59 11.77 16.67 -7.61
CA ASP A 59 13.03 16.55 -6.87
C ASP A 59 12.91 15.50 -5.75
N ILE A 60 13.13 14.24 -6.11
CA ILE A 60 13.26 13.14 -5.14
C ILE A 60 14.73 12.82 -4.97
N GLN A 61 15.25 13.16 -3.78
CA GLN A 61 16.60 12.80 -3.33
C GLN A 61 16.52 12.10 -1.97
N PRO A 62 17.48 11.21 -1.64
CA PRO A 62 17.56 10.59 -0.32
C PRO A 62 17.51 11.61 0.83
N GLU A 63 18.12 12.79 0.65
CA GLU A 63 18.21 13.84 1.65
C GLU A 63 16.84 14.42 2.04
N ASN A 64 15.80 14.21 1.22
CA ASN A 64 14.42 14.62 1.52
C ASN A 64 13.69 13.66 2.48
N TYR A 65 14.35 12.59 2.95
CA TYR A 65 13.79 11.58 3.86
C TYR A 65 14.58 11.48 5.16
N LEU A 66 13.88 11.67 6.29
CA LEU A 66 14.46 11.52 7.62
C LEU A 66 14.43 10.06 8.07
N SER A 67 15.60 9.52 8.39
CA SER A 67 15.77 8.15 8.88
C SER A 67 17.00 8.06 9.78
N ALA A 68 16.95 7.20 10.80
CA ALA A 68 18.13 6.86 11.59
C ALA A 68 19.23 6.18 10.73
N ASN A 69 18.82 5.50 9.65
CA ASN A 69 19.72 5.02 8.61
C ASN A 69 19.52 5.85 7.33
N PRO A 70 20.40 6.84 7.03
CA PRO A 70 20.28 7.74 5.88
C PRO A 70 20.56 7.05 4.52
N HIS A 71 20.87 5.75 4.51
CA HIS A 71 21.09 4.99 3.28
C HIS A 71 19.95 4.03 2.94
N PHE A 72 18.99 3.84 3.86
CA PHE A 72 17.94 2.83 3.76
C PHE A 72 17.10 2.95 2.48
N MET A 73 16.64 4.16 2.15
CA MET A 73 15.74 4.43 1.02
C MET A 73 16.45 4.46 -0.35
N LYS A 74 17.78 4.60 -0.41
CA LYS A 74 18.52 4.84 -1.66
C LYS A 74 18.25 3.79 -2.73
N SER A 75 18.23 2.51 -2.33
CA SER A 75 17.97 1.39 -3.25
C SER A 75 16.54 1.43 -3.80
N ALA A 76 15.56 1.69 -2.94
CA ALA A 76 14.16 1.76 -3.34
C ALA A 76 13.89 2.94 -4.29
N LEU A 77 14.39 4.13 -3.96
CA LEU A 77 14.23 5.34 -4.78
C LEU A 77 14.91 5.22 -6.17
N ARG A 78 15.99 4.42 -6.27
CA ARG A 78 16.64 4.14 -7.55
C ARG A 78 15.89 3.08 -8.37
N SER A 79 15.26 2.12 -7.70
CA SER A 79 14.60 0.99 -8.37
C SER A 79 13.21 1.34 -8.91
N TYR A 80 12.58 2.36 -8.33
CA TYR A 80 11.32 2.93 -8.81
C TYR A 80 11.33 4.43 -8.52
N THR A 81 11.48 5.22 -9.57
CA THR A 81 11.66 6.67 -9.52
C THR A 81 10.31 7.40 -9.59
N GLN A 82 10.33 8.71 -9.34
CA GLN A 82 9.17 9.58 -9.58
C GLN A 82 8.70 9.51 -11.02
N TRP A 83 9.61 9.34 -11.98
CA TRP A 83 9.31 9.32 -13.40
C TRP A 83 8.53 8.06 -13.78
N ASP A 84 8.87 6.91 -13.20
CA ASP A 84 8.11 5.67 -13.38
C ASP A 84 6.67 5.81 -12.86
N PHE A 85 6.47 6.53 -11.75
CA PHE A 85 5.12 6.82 -11.26
C PHE A 85 4.37 7.83 -12.13
N ILE A 86 5.07 8.86 -12.63
CA ILE A 86 4.49 9.83 -13.56
C ILE A 86 4.03 9.13 -14.84
N GLU A 87 4.84 8.24 -15.41
CA GLU A 87 4.47 7.45 -16.59
C GLU A 87 3.23 6.59 -16.33
N LEU A 88 3.11 5.99 -15.13
CA LEU A 88 1.90 5.26 -14.76
C LEU A 88 0.66 6.18 -14.70
N VAL A 89 0.80 7.38 -14.15
CA VAL A 89 -0.28 8.38 -14.09
C VAL A 89 -0.70 8.82 -15.50
N GLU A 90 0.26 9.08 -16.38
CA GLU A 90 0.04 9.44 -17.79
C GLU A 90 -0.61 8.31 -18.58
N LYS A 91 -0.18 7.06 -18.38
CA LYS A 91 -0.77 5.86 -19.00
C LYS A 91 -2.26 5.72 -18.69
N HIS A 92 -2.69 6.14 -17.49
CA HIS A 92 -4.10 6.16 -17.09
C HIS A 92 -4.85 7.43 -17.51
N GLY A 93 -4.20 8.31 -18.29
CA GLY A 93 -4.80 9.54 -18.82
C GLY A 93 -5.14 10.57 -17.75
N ILE A 94 -4.43 10.56 -16.62
CA ILE A 94 -4.69 11.46 -15.50
C ILE A 94 -3.91 12.75 -15.72
N ALA A 95 -4.63 13.85 -15.93
CA ALA A 95 -4.02 15.17 -16.04
C ALA A 95 -3.55 15.69 -14.68
N TYR A 96 -2.34 16.27 -14.65
CA TYR A 96 -1.73 16.84 -13.46
C TYR A 96 -0.98 18.14 -13.80
N HIS A 97 -0.62 18.89 -12.76
CA HIS A 97 0.22 20.08 -12.86
C HIS A 97 1.23 20.12 -11.71
N GLU A 98 2.35 20.81 -11.95
CA GLU A 98 3.21 21.25 -10.87
C GLU A 98 2.57 22.43 -10.15
N LYS A 99 2.60 22.42 -8.81
CA LYS A 99 2.17 23.56 -8.01
C LYS A 99 3.35 24.47 -7.65
N THR A 100 4.14 24.07 -6.67
CA THR A 100 5.35 24.80 -6.24
C THR A 100 6.39 23.79 -5.81
N LEU A 101 7.67 24.10 -6.02
CA LEU A 101 8.79 23.29 -5.55
C LEU A 101 8.70 21.83 -6.03
N GLY A 102 8.35 21.61 -7.30
CA GLY A 102 8.27 20.29 -7.91
C GLY A 102 7.09 19.42 -7.47
N GLN A 103 6.17 19.91 -6.61
CA GLN A 103 5.03 19.12 -6.14
C GLN A 103 4.02 18.89 -7.27
N LEU A 104 3.69 17.63 -7.55
CA LEU A 104 2.74 17.27 -8.61
C LEU A 104 1.38 16.89 -8.04
N PHE A 105 0.33 17.55 -8.55
CA PHE A 105 -1.06 17.36 -8.12
C PHE A 105 -1.95 16.99 -9.29
N CYS A 106 -2.94 16.13 -9.05
CA CYS A 106 -4.00 15.90 -10.04
C CYS A 106 -4.77 17.21 -10.29
N ASN A 107 -5.18 17.43 -11.53
CA ASN A 107 -5.98 18.61 -11.88
C ASN A 107 -7.35 18.56 -11.20
N ASP A 108 -8.01 17.40 -11.23
CA ASP A 108 -9.39 17.26 -10.76
C ASP A 108 -9.47 16.70 -9.35
N SER A 109 -9.02 15.46 -9.12
CA SER A 109 -9.28 14.77 -7.86
C SER A 109 -8.30 13.65 -7.54
N SER A 110 -7.94 13.52 -6.26
CA SER A 110 -7.25 12.37 -5.67
C SER A 110 -7.93 11.02 -5.95
N LYS A 111 -9.24 11.03 -6.25
CA LYS A 111 -9.99 9.84 -6.69
C LYS A 111 -9.39 9.22 -7.95
N GLN A 112 -8.76 10.00 -8.83
CA GLN A 112 -8.11 9.50 -10.05
C GLN A 112 -6.95 8.56 -9.70
N ILE A 113 -6.07 8.96 -8.78
CA ILE A 113 -4.96 8.11 -8.29
C ILE A 113 -5.49 6.84 -7.62
N LEU A 114 -6.49 6.96 -6.74
CA LEU A 114 -7.06 5.77 -6.11
C LEU A 114 -7.71 4.83 -7.14
N LYS A 115 -8.45 5.38 -8.11
CA LYS A 115 -9.07 4.59 -9.19
C LYS A 115 -8.00 3.88 -10.03
N MET A 116 -6.91 4.56 -10.36
CA MET A 116 -5.77 3.97 -11.06
C MET A 116 -5.21 2.76 -10.30
N LEU A 117 -4.87 2.93 -9.01
CA LEU A 117 -4.33 1.83 -8.20
C LEU A 117 -5.31 0.65 -8.07
N LEU A 118 -6.62 0.93 -7.98
CA LEU A 118 -7.65 -0.10 -7.94
C LEU A 118 -7.82 -0.83 -9.27
N SER A 119 -7.77 -0.10 -10.40
CA SER A 119 -7.76 -0.70 -11.73
C SER A 119 -6.57 -1.63 -11.88
N GLU A 120 -5.38 -1.18 -11.48
CA GLU A 120 -4.18 -2.00 -11.55
C GLU A 120 -4.27 -3.28 -10.71
N CYS A 121 -4.92 -3.20 -9.54
CA CYS A 121 -5.22 -4.36 -8.72
C CYS A 121 -6.21 -5.31 -9.42
N ASP A 122 -7.32 -4.78 -9.95
CA ASP A 122 -8.37 -5.55 -10.61
C ASP A 122 -7.86 -6.25 -11.88
N ASP A 123 -7.17 -5.49 -12.75
CA ASP A 123 -6.55 -5.98 -13.99
C ASP A 123 -5.51 -7.09 -13.73
N SER A 124 -4.87 -7.06 -12.56
CA SER A 124 -3.88 -8.06 -12.14
C SER A 124 -4.47 -9.21 -11.31
N GLY A 125 -5.78 -9.21 -11.05
CA GLY A 125 -6.46 -10.26 -10.27
C GLY A 125 -6.20 -10.23 -8.76
N VAL A 126 -5.84 -9.07 -8.20
CA VAL A 126 -5.66 -8.90 -6.75
C VAL A 126 -7.03 -8.93 -6.06
N LEU A 127 -7.16 -9.77 -5.03
CA LEU A 127 -8.33 -9.72 -4.17
C LEU A 127 -8.16 -8.64 -3.09
N ILE A 128 -9.14 -7.75 -2.93
CA ILE A 128 -9.16 -6.76 -1.85
C ILE A 128 -10.33 -7.06 -0.91
N LYS A 129 -10.04 -7.23 0.39
CA LYS A 129 -11.04 -7.41 1.44
C LYS A 129 -11.01 -6.25 2.43
N THR A 130 -12.08 -5.47 2.44
CA THR A 130 -12.36 -4.39 3.40
C THR A 130 -13.14 -4.91 4.61
N GLN A 131 -13.22 -4.10 5.67
CA GLN A 131 -13.85 -4.48 6.95
C GLN A 131 -13.29 -5.79 7.52
N CYS A 132 -12.03 -6.09 7.19
CA CYS A 132 -11.34 -7.33 7.48
C CYS A 132 -10.24 -7.02 8.49
N GLU A 133 -10.62 -7.04 9.77
CA GLU A 133 -9.70 -6.73 10.87
C GLU A 133 -8.79 -7.92 11.12
N VAL A 134 -7.48 -7.70 11.10
CA VAL A 134 -6.50 -8.73 11.43
C VAL A 134 -6.44 -8.89 12.94
N GLN A 135 -6.63 -10.11 13.41
CA GLN A 135 -6.68 -10.45 14.84
C GLN A 135 -5.38 -11.09 15.34
N SER A 136 -4.67 -11.80 14.46
CA SER A 136 -3.39 -12.42 14.81
C SER A 136 -2.63 -12.84 13.57
N VAL A 137 -1.30 -12.72 13.63
CA VAL A 137 -0.36 -13.24 12.63
C VAL A 137 0.53 -14.28 13.30
N LYS A 138 0.69 -15.44 12.69
CA LYS A 138 1.64 -16.47 13.13
C LYS A 138 2.54 -16.88 11.97
N ALA A 139 3.80 -17.20 12.25
CA ALA A 139 4.70 -17.85 11.31
C ALA A 139 5.01 -19.27 11.79
N ALA A 140 4.82 -20.26 10.92
CA ALA A 140 5.17 -21.66 11.16
C ALA A 140 5.45 -22.33 9.80
N ASP A 141 6.38 -23.28 9.77
CA ASP A 141 6.67 -24.11 8.58
C ASP A 141 6.86 -23.30 7.29
N HIS A 142 7.64 -22.22 7.35
CA HIS A 142 7.90 -21.29 6.25
C HIS A 142 6.67 -20.60 5.66
N ARG A 143 5.56 -20.54 6.41
CA ARG A 143 4.32 -19.86 5.99
C ARG A 143 3.78 -18.95 7.09
N PHE A 144 3.06 -17.93 6.66
CA PHE A 144 2.28 -17.05 7.52
C PHE A 144 0.83 -17.52 7.56
N THR A 145 0.26 -17.53 8.77
CA THR A 145 -1.17 -17.66 9.00
C THR A 145 -1.71 -16.35 9.54
N VAL A 146 -2.65 -15.74 8.80
CA VAL A 146 -3.31 -14.49 9.19
C VAL A 146 -4.76 -14.80 9.52
N ARG A 147 -5.15 -14.61 10.79
CA ARG A 147 -6.54 -14.72 11.23
C ARG A 147 -7.18 -13.35 11.23
N THR A 148 -8.37 -13.24 10.66
CA THR A 148 -9.14 -12.00 10.63
C THR A 148 -10.52 -12.16 11.24
N SER A 149 -11.27 -11.07 11.32
CA SER A 149 -12.69 -11.05 11.70
C SER A 149 -13.60 -11.81 10.73
N GLN A 150 -13.14 -12.08 9.50
CA GLN A 150 -13.94 -12.73 8.46
C GLN A 150 -13.44 -14.16 8.18
N ASP A 151 -12.14 -14.35 7.98
CA ASP A 151 -11.57 -15.57 7.43
C ASP A 151 -10.17 -15.88 8.00
N ARG A 152 -9.59 -16.98 7.52
CA ARG A 152 -8.17 -17.32 7.74
C ARG A 152 -7.44 -17.42 6.41
N PHE A 153 -6.29 -16.77 6.33
CA PHE A 153 -5.44 -16.69 5.15
C PHE A 153 -4.09 -17.34 5.42
N PHE A 154 -3.55 -18.03 4.42
CA PHE A 154 -2.21 -18.60 4.46
C PHE A 154 -1.38 -18.02 3.31
N ALA A 155 -0.14 -17.65 3.60
CA ALA A 155 0.77 -17.08 2.61
C ALA A 155 2.21 -17.53 2.79
N GLU A 156 2.97 -17.57 1.70
CA GLU A 156 4.43 -17.71 1.75
C GLU A 156 5.07 -16.39 2.19
N SER A 157 4.52 -15.27 1.73
CA SER A 157 4.99 -13.93 2.04
C SER A 157 3.91 -13.07 2.69
N LEU A 158 4.32 -12.28 3.69
CA LEU A 158 3.48 -11.30 4.36
C LEU A 158 4.11 -9.92 4.21
N VAL A 159 3.31 -8.94 3.76
CA VAL A 159 3.72 -7.53 3.65
C VAL A 159 2.92 -6.69 4.63
N ILE A 160 3.62 -5.93 5.48
CA ILE A 160 3.02 -5.02 6.44
C ILE A 160 3.00 -3.61 5.83
N ALA A 161 1.83 -3.14 5.42
CA ALA A 161 1.59 -1.84 4.80
C ALA A 161 0.51 -1.02 5.53
N THR A 162 0.47 -1.17 6.86
CA THR A 162 -0.59 -0.64 7.75
C THR A 162 -0.50 0.86 8.02
N GLY A 163 0.56 1.52 7.52
CA GLY A 163 0.85 2.92 7.80
C GLY A 163 1.36 3.17 9.23
N GLY A 164 1.59 4.44 9.55
CA GLY A 164 1.95 4.88 10.91
C GLY A 164 0.77 5.52 11.65
N LEU A 165 0.99 5.99 12.88
CA LEU A 165 -0.02 6.43 13.86
C LEU A 165 -0.82 7.71 13.52
N SER A 166 -0.52 8.38 12.41
CA SER A 166 -1.12 9.68 12.08
C SER A 166 -2.59 9.56 11.65
N ILE A 167 -3.45 10.37 12.27
CA ILE A 167 -4.90 10.46 12.01
C ILE A 167 -5.66 9.13 12.22
N PRO A 168 -5.81 8.66 13.48
CA PRO A 168 -6.44 7.38 13.82
C PRO A 168 -7.84 7.16 13.24
N THR A 169 -8.62 8.24 13.09
CA THR A 169 -9.99 8.20 12.54
C THR A 169 -10.08 7.69 11.10
N MET A 170 -8.96 7.53 10.39
CA MET A 170 -8.90 6.95 9.05
C MET A 170 -8.30 5.55 8.97
N GLY A 171 -8.26 4.83 10.09
CA GLY A 171 -7.87 3.42 10.12
C GLY A 171 -6.36 3.19 10.22
N SER A 172 -5.57 4.23 10.48
CA SER A 172 -4.19 4.04 10.90
C SER A 172 -4.14 3.51 12.34
N SER A 173 -3.29 2.52 12.57
CA SER A 173 -3.10 1.89 13.88
C SER A 173 -1.62 1.63 14.16
N GLY A 174 -1.30 1.27 15.39
CA GLY A 174 0.03 0.81 15.80
C GLY A 174 0.34 -0.64 15.38
N PHE A 175 -0.58 -1.29 14.68
CA PHE A 175 -0.54 -2.73 14.43
C PHE A 175 0.72 -3.20 13.70
N GLY A 176 1.29 -2.38 12.81
CA GLY A 176 2.56 -2.71 12.17
C GLY A 176 3.74 -2.78 13.14
N TYR A 177 3.76 -1.93 14.17
CA TYR A 177 4.76 -1.96 15.23
C TYR A 177 4.55 -3.15 16.16
N GLU A 178 3.30 -3.47 16.51
CA GLU A 178 2.96 -4.65 17.31
C GLU A 178 3.42 -5.95 16.63
N ILE A 179 3.26 -6.06 15.30
CA ILE A 179 3.79 -7.19 14.53
C ILE A 179 5.31 -7.20 14.54
N ALA A 180 5.97 -6.05 14.38
CA ALA A 180 7.42 -5.96 14.41
C ALA A 180 7.98 -6.47 15.76
N GLU A 181 7.42 -6.01 16.88
CA GLU A 181 7.77 -6.45 18.22
C GLU A 181 7.54 -7.96 18.40
N GLN A 182 6.41 -8.49 17.91
CA GLN A 182 6.10 -9.93 17.95
C GLN A 182 7.19 -10.78 17.28
N PHE A 183 7.80 -10.28 16.21
CA PHE A 183 8.85 -10.96 15.45
C PHE A 183 10.27 -10.51 15.81
N GLY A 184 10.45 -9.69 16.86
CA GLY A 184 11.75 -9.29 17.40
C GLY A 184 12.52 -8.27 16.56
N LEU A 185 11.81 -7.37 15.87
CA LEU A 185 12.37 -6.27 15.08
C LEU A 185 12.40 -4.94 15.84
#